data_AF-A0A2S9ABA8-F1
#
_entry.id   AF-A0A2S9ABA8-F1
#
_cell.length_a   1.000
_cell.length_b   1.000
_cell.length_c   1.000
_cell.angle_alpha   90.00
_cell.angle_beta   90.00
_cell.angle_gamma   90.00
#
_symmetry.space_group_name_H-M   'P 1'
#
loop_
_entity.id
_entity.type
_entity.pdbx_description
1 polymer ?
#
loop_
_entity_poly.entity_id
_entity_poly.type
_entity_poly.pdbx_seq_one_letter_code
_entity_poly.pdbx_strand_id
1 'polypeptide(L)'
;MFPTLNDLFGFGPPIETHGFFEGIGMLAGGGVFWIEARRRGAKDPRIPYLVLGALVGAAIFARLGTWAQHLDPSKNLSLGEQFLSGNASILSALVGAWAGVHVTKRIVGYRERSGDLFAPAVALALAIGRFGCLFTEKPG
;
A
#
# COMPACT_ATOMS: atom_id res chain seq x y z
N MET A 1 22.42 7.75 2.42
CA MET A 1 21.02 8.17 2.61
C MET A 1 20.74 9.26 1.61
N PHE A 2 19.78 9.02 0.72
CA PHE A 2 19.40 9.95 -0.34
C PHE A 2 17.95 10.37 -0.13
N PRO A 3 17.66 11.39 0.71
CA PRO A 3 16.29 11.76 1.05
C PRO A 3 15.53 12.30 -0.16
N THR A 4 16.21 12.95 -1.09
CA THR A 4 15.61 13.43 -2.34
C THR A 4 16.21 12.77 -3.58
N LEU A 5 15.46 12.77 -4.69
CA LEU A 5 15.94 12.26 -5.98
C LEU A 5 17.18 13.01 -6.48
N ASN A 6 17.28 14.30 -6.18
CA ASN A 6 18.47 15.08 -6.50
C ASN A 6 19.70 14.55 -5.77
N ASP A 7 19.56 14.11 -4.52
CA ASP A 7 20.66 13.51 -3.77
C ASP A 7 21.06 12.15 -4.38
N LEU A 8 20.08 11.38 -4.85
CA LEU A 8 20.31 10.04 -5.40
C LEU A 8 20.97 10.07 -6.79
N PHE A 9 20.49 10.94 -7.68
CA PHE A 9 20.91 10.98 -9.08
C PHE A 9 21.88 12.13 -9.41
N GLY A 10 22.08 13.08 -8.49
CA GLY A 10 22.88 14.29 -8.70
C GLY A 10 22.20 15.34 -9.59
N PHE A 11 20.98 15.09 -10.04
CA PHE A 11 20.12 16.00 -10.76
C PHE A 11 18.65 15.60 -10.57
N GLY A 12 17.74 16.57 -10.57
CA GLY A 12 16.30 16.31 -10.54
C GLY A 12 15.53 17.20 -9.55
N PRO A 13 14.19 17.10 -9.54
CA PRO A 13 13.35 17.83 -8.61
C PRO A 13 13.54 17.32 -7.17
N PRO A 14 13.27 18.16 -6.14
CA PRO A 14 13.38 17.80 -4.73
C PRO A 14 12.18 16.93 -4.30
N ILE A 15 12.02 15.77 -4.95
CA ILE A 15 11.00 14.77 -4.64
C ILE A 15 11.59 13.79 -3.65
N GLU A 16 10.80 13.38 -2.66
CA GLU A 16 11.17 12.37 -1.67
C GLU A 16 11.47 11.03 -2.36
N THR A 17 12.68 10.50 -2.15
CA THR A 17 13.13 9.26 -2.79
C THR A 17 12.24 8.08 -2.40
N HIS A 18 11.86 7.97 -1.13
CA HIS A 18 11.02 6.88 -0.66
C HIS A 18 9.66 6.88 -1.37
N GLY A 19 8.95 8.00 -1.29
CA GLY A 19 7.66 8.20 -1.97
C GLY A 19 7.73 8.03 -3.48
N PHE A 20 8.85 8.37 -4.13
CA PHE A 20 9.05 8.12 -5.55
C PHE A 20 9.05 6.62 -5.89
N PHE A 21 9.85 5.81 -5.18
CA PHE A 21 9.87 4.36 -5.39
C PHE A 21 8.56 3.69 -4.98
N GLU A 22 7.88 4.18 -3.94
CA GLU A 22 6.51 3.74 -3.61
C GLU A 22 5.54 4.02 -4.75
N GLY A 23 5.61 5.21 -5.35
CA GLY A 23 4.80 5.59 -6.51
C GLY A 23 5.06 4.69 -7.72
N ILE A 24 6.33 4.42 -8.04
CA ILE A 24 6.70 3.45 -9.08
C ILE A 24 6.16 2.06 -8.75
N GLY A 25 6.30 1.61 -7.50
CA GLY A 25 5.79 0.33 -7.03
C GLY A 25 4.28 0.22 -7.22
N MET A 26 3.52 1.27 -6.91
CA MET A 26 2.07 1.33 -7.09
C MET A 26 1.68 1.30 -8.57
N LEU A 27 2.38 2.06 -9.42
CA LEU A 27 2.14 2.06 -10.87
C LEU A 27 2.46 0.69 -11.49
N ALA A 28 3.59 0.10 -11.14
CA ALA A 28 4.01 -1.21 -11.62
C ALA A 28 3.06 -2.33 -11.14
N GLY A 29 2.67 -2.29 -9.86
CA GLY A 29 1.68 -3.20 -9.30
C GLY A 29 0.32 -3.08 -10.01
N GLY A 30 -0.16 -1.86 -10.24
CA GLY A 30 -1.38 -1.60 -11.01
C GLY A 30 -1.29 -2.12 -12.46
N GLY A 31 -0.13 -1.94 -13.11
CA GLY A 31 0.15 -2.49 -14.43
C GLY A 31 0.09 -4.02 -14.46
N VAL A 32 0.73 -4.69 -13.50
CA VAL A 32 0.67 -6.16 -13.37
C VAL A 32 -0.75 -6.64 -13.10
N PHE A 33 -1.48 -5.97 -12.20
CA PHE A 33 -2.88 -6.28 -11.94
C PHE A 33 -3.71 -6.21 -13.23
N TRP A 34 -3.52 -5.16 -14.03
CA TRP A 34 -4.23 -4.98 -15.29
C TRP A 34 -3.89 -6.06 -16.32
N ILE A 35 -2.60 -6.40 -16.44
CA ILE A 35 -2.14 -7.48 -17.32
C ILE A 35 -2.74 -8.81 -16.89
N GLU A 36 -2.72 -9.14 -15.60
CA GLU A 36 -3.30 -10.37 -15.06
C GLU A 36 -4.82 -10.42 -15.25
N ALA A 37 -5.52 -9.32 -15.02
CA ALA A 37 -6.95 -9.22 -15.24
C ALA A 37 -7.31 -9.47 -16.70
N ARG A 38 -6.54 -8.91 -17.65
CA ARG A 38 -6.70 -9.19 -19.09
C ARG A 38 -6.37 -10.63 -19.44
N ARG A 39 -5.24 -11.15 -18.97
CA ARG A 39 -4.75 -12.51 -19.26
C ARG A 39 -5.73 -13.58 -18.80
N ARG A 40 -6.38 -13.36 -17.66
CA ARG A 40 -7.35 -14.29 -17.06
C ARG A 40 -8.80 -14.03 -17.50
N GLY A 41 -9.02 -13.06 -18.39
CA GLY A 41 -10.37 -12.73 -18.88
C GLY A 41 -11.31 -12.17 -17.79
N ALA A 42 -10.75 -11.53 -16.77
CA ALA A 42 -11.50 -10.97 -15.65
C ALA A 42 -12.25 -9.71 -16.09
N LYS A 43 -13.49 -9.88 -16.59
CA LYS A 43 -14.34 -8.81 -17.16
C LYS A 43 -15.46 -8.37 -16.23
N ASP A 44 -15.52 -8.90 -15.01
CA ASP A 44 -16.59 -8.55 -14.07
C ASP A 44 -16.49 -7.06 -13.72
N PRO A 45 -17.54 -6.26 -13.97
CA PRO A 45 -17.55 -4.81 -13.69
C PRO A 45 -17.41 -4.48 -12.21
N ARG A 46 -17.48 -5.48 -11.32
CA ARG A 46 -17.31 -5.32 -9.88
C ARG A 46 -15.85 -5.30 -9.44
N ILE A 47 -14.92 -5.81 -10.25
CA ILE A 47 -13.49 -5.89 -9.92
C ILE A 47 -12.89 -4.54 -9.50
N PRO A 48 -13.19 -3.40 -10.16
CA PRO A 48 -12.74 -2.10 -9.69
C PRO A 48 -13.20 -1.76 -8.26
N TYR A 49 -14.38 -2.20 -7.84
CA TYR A 49 -14.82 -2.03 -6.45
C TYR A 49 -13.98 -2.86 -5.47
N LEU A 50 -13.54 -4.05 -5.86
CA LEU A 50 -12.64 -4.86 -5.03
C LEU A 50 -11.29 -4.15 -4.87
N VAL A 51 -10.76 -3.56 -5.93
CA VAL A 51 -9.52 -2.74 -5.88
C VAL A 51 -9.75 -1.53 -4.97
N LEU A 52 -10.86 -0.81 -5.11
CA LEU A 52 -11.20 0.32 -4.25
C LEU A 52 -11.31 -0.11 -2.78
N GLY A 53 -11.98 -1.23 -2.50
CA GLY A 53 -12.07 -1.81 -1.16
C GLY A 53 -10.70 -2.16 -0.58
N ALA A 54 -9.80 -2.70 -1.39
CA ALA A 54 -8.42 -2.97 -0.99
C ALA A 54 -7.69 -1.68 -0.61
N LEU A 55 -7.76 -0.64 -1.45
CA LEU A 55 -7.07 0.63 -1.25
C LEU A 55 -7.62 1.38 -0.01
N VAL A 56 -8.94 1.43 0.15
CA VAL A 56 -9.58 2.07 1.30
C VAL A 56 -9.25 1.31 2.59
N GLY A 57 -9.35 -0.02 2.57
CA GLY A 57 -8.97 -0.85 3.71
C GLY A 57 -7.50 -0.70 4.09
N ALA A 58 -6.61 -0.69 3.10
CA ALA A 58 -5.19 -0.44 3.30
C ALA A 58 -4.93 0.94 3.92
N ALA A 59 -5.51 2.01 3.37
CA ALA A 59 -5.33 3.36 3.86
C ALA A 59 -5.79 3.53 5.31
N ILE A 60 -6.93 2.94 5.66
CA ILE A 60 -7.46 2.98 7.03
C ILE A 60 -6.52 2.24 7.99
N PHE A 61 -6.10 1.02 7.66
CA PHE A 61 -5.32 0.20 8.59
C PHE A 61 -3.83 0.48 8.58
N ALA A 62 -3.30 1.15 7.54
CA ALA A 62 -1.89 1.48 7.40
C ALA A 62 -1.34 2.16 8.66
N ARG A 63 -2.14 3.02 9.31
CA ARG A 63 -1.72 3.75 10.51
C ARG A 63 -2.41 3.29 11.80
N LEU A 64 -3.54 2.59 11.71
CA LEU A 64 -4.24 2.08 12.90
C LEU A 64 -3.50 0.91 13.56
N GLY A 65 -2.82 0.06 12.78
CA GLY A 65 -2.09 -1.07 13.36
C GLY A 65 -0.93 -0.66 14.27
N THR A 66 -0.45 0.56 14.11
CA THR A 66 0.59 1.19 14.92
C THR A 66 0.02 2.27 15.83
N TRP A 67 -1.29 2.28 16.12
CA TRP A 67 -1.85 3.29 17.02
C TRP A 67 -1.58 2.95 18.49
N ALA A 68 -1.82 1.70 18.88
CA ALA A 68 -1.63 1.21 20.25
C ALA A 68 -0.19 0.71 20.48
N GLN A 69 0.80 1.57 20.23
CA GLN A 69 2.22 1.22 20.39
C GLN A 69 2.62 1.12 21.86
N HIS A 70 1.98 1.94 22.72
CA HIS A 70 2.24 1.99 24.14
C HIS A 70 1.07 1.38 24.93
N LEU A 71 1.41 0.57 25.93
CA LEU A 71 0.44 0.02 26.89
C LEU A 71 -0.25 1.11 27.73
N ASP A 72 0.42 2.24 27.91
CA ASP A 72 -0.13 3.44 28.52
C ASP A 72 -0.86 4.27 27.45
N PRO A 73 -2.21 4.37 27.49
CA PRO A 73 -2.99 5.07 26.47
C PRO A 73 -2.66 6.55 26.36
N SER A 74 -2.15 7.18 27.43
CA SER A 74 -1.80 8.61 27.46
C SER A 74 -0.58 8.94 26.58
N LYS A 75 0.22 7.93 26.22
CA LYS A 75 1.41 8.06 25.37
C LYS A 75 1.13 7.79 23.89
N ASN A 76 -0.09 7.37 23.56
CA ASN A 76 -0.50 7.16 22.17
C ASN A 76 -1.08 8.47 21.61
N LEU A 77 -0.82 8.73 20.33
CA LEU A 77 -1.41 9.86 19.62
C LEU A 77 -2.94 9.75 19.61
N SER A 78 -3.63 10.88 19.48
CA SER A 78 -5.06 10.84 19.17
C SER A 78 -5.27 10.16 17.80
N LEU A 79 -6.46 9.60 17.55
CA LEU A 79 -6.73 8.94 16.26
C LEU A 79 -6.52 9.90 15.07
N GLY A 80 -6.91 11.17 15.20
CA GLY A 80 -6.71 12.18 14.15
C GLY A 80 -5.23 12.42 13.85
N GLU A 81 -4.41 12.60 14.89
CA GLU A 81 -2.95 12.77 14.74
C GLU A 81 -2.29 11.51 14.19
N GLN A 82 -2.73 10.32 14.62
CA GLN A 82 -2.23 9.06 14.10
C GLN A 82 -2.47 8.96 12.59
N PHE A 83 -3.63 9.38 12.08
CA PHE A 83 -3.90 9.39 10.65
C PHE A 83 -3.11 10.45 9.89
N LEU A 84 -2.86 11.62 10.48
CA LEU A 84 -2.14 12.72 9.81
C LEU A 84 -0.63 12.52 9.80
N SER A 85 -0.04 12.19 10.95
CA SER A 85 1.42 12.17 11.16
C SER A 85 1.94 10.90 11.82
N GLY A 86 1.05 9.98 12.21
CA GLY A 86 1.46 8.72 12.84
C GLY A 86 2.21 7.79 11.88
N ASN A 87 3.03 6.92 12.47
CA ASN A 87 3.76 5.88 11.74
C ASN A 87 2.80 5.02 10.90
N ALA A 88 3.28 4.55 9.76
CA ALA A 88 2.56 3.60 8.92
C ALA A 88 3.22 2.22 9.00
N SER A 89 2.43 1.17 8.82
CA SER A 89 2.87 -0.22 8.76
C SER A 89 2.30 -0.91 7.53
N ILE A 90 3.22 -1.47 6.74
CA ILE A 90 2.86 -2.26 5.56
C ILE A 90 2.08 -3.52 5.95
N LEU A 91 2.37 -4.13 7.10
CA LEU A 91 1.67 -5.32 7.57
C LEU A 91 0.21 -5.01 7.89
N SER A 92 -0.05 -3.93 8.62
CA SER A 92 -1.43 -3.54 8.93
C SER A 92 -2.16 -3.07 7.67
N ALA A 93 -1.49 -2.39 6.74
CA ALA A 93 -2.05 -2.05 5.44
C ALA A 93 -2.47 -3.29 4.64
N LEU A 94 -1.66 -4.36 4.61
CA LEU A 94 -1.99 -5.62 3.93
C LEU A 94 -3.21 -6.32 4.56
N VAL A 95 -3.28 -6.34 5.90
CA VAL A 95 -4.46 -6.86 6.63
C VAL A 95 -5.70 -6.03 6.31
N GLY A 96 -5.55 -4.70 6.28
CA GLY A 96 -6.60 -3.77 5.88
C GLY A 96 -7.10 -4.00 4.46
N ALA A 97 -6.18 -4.17 3.51
CA ALA A 97 -6.52 -4.47 2.11
C ALA A 97 -7.34 -5.76 2.01
N TRP A 98 -6.89 -6.81 2.69
CA TRP A 98 -7.60 -8.09 2.74
C TRP A 98 -9.01 -7.92 3.33
N ALA A 99 -9.13 -7.27 4.49
CA ALA A 99 -10.41 -7.02 5.14
C ALA A 99 -11.34 -6.18 4.25
N GLY A 100 -10.81 -5.11 3.64
CA GLY A 100 -11.53 -4.22 2.72
C GLY A 100 -12.07 -4.96 1.50
N VAL A 101 -11.26 -5.81 0.86
CA VAL A 101 -11.72 -6.69 -0.24
C VAL A 101 -12.85 -7.59 0.23
N HIS A 102 -12.71 -8.24 1.40
CA HIS A 102 -13.74 -9.13 1.92
C HIS A 102 -15.06 -8.41 2.25
N VAL A 103 -14.99 -7.21 2.80
CA VAL A 103 -16.16 -6.36 3.03
C VAL A 103 -16.80 -5.99 1.69
N THR A 104 -16.02 -5.49 0.72
CA THR A 104 -16.57 -5.10 -0.59
C THR A 104 -17.19 -6.29 -1.32
N LYS A 105 -16.57 -7.48 -1.28
CA LYS A 105 -17.16 -8.70 -1.85
C LYS A 105 -18.53 -9.02 -1.26
N ARG A 106 -18.71 -8.82 0.04
CA ARG A 106 -20.03 -8.97 0.69
C ARG A 106 -21.02 -7.92 0.21
N ILE A 107 -20.60 -6.66 0.07
CA ILE A 107 -21.45 -5.55 -0.39
C ILE A 107 -21.91 -5.76 -1.84
N VAL A 108 -20.99 -6.09 -2.75
CA VAL A 108 -21.28 -6.22 -4.19
C VAL A 108 -21.69 -7.64 -4.61
N GLY A 109 -21.85 -8.56 -3.65
CA GLY A 109 -22.23 -9.95 -3.90
C GLY A 109 -21.23 -10.71 -4.78
N TYR A 110 -19.93 -10.40 -4.69
CA TYR A 110 -18.88 -11.04 -5.49
C TYR A 110 -18.35 -12.29 -4.76
N ARG A 111 -18.63 -13.48 -5.31
CA ARG A 111 -18.31 -14.78 -4.68
C ARG A 111 -17.01 -15.41 -5.18
N GLU A 112 -16.56 -15.03 -6.37
CA GLU A 112 -15.40 -15.65 -7.01
C GLU A 112 -14.10 -15.36 -6.27
N ARG A 113 -13.08 -16.19 -6.49
CA ARG A 113 -11.72 -15.91 -6.01
C ARG A 113 -11.14 -14.74 -6.81
N SER A 114 -10.46 -13.83 -6.10
CA SER A 114 -9.90 -12.60 -6.69
C SER A 114 -8.42 -12.39 -6.36
N GLY A 115 -7.88 -13.16 -5.41
CA GLY A 115 -6.53 -12.96 -4.87
C GLY A 115 -5.41 -13.26 -5.85
N ASP A 116 -5.68 -14.06 -6.88
CA ASP A 116 -4.74 -14.41 -7.95
C ASP A 116 -4.38 -13.23 -8.86
N LEU A 117 -5.26 -12.22 -8.94
CA LEU A 117 -4.98 -10.94 -9.59
C LEU A 117 -4.09 -10.04 -8.72
N PHE A 118 -4.34 -10.00 -7.42
CA PHE A 118 -3.64 -9.11 -6.48
C PHE A 118 -2.26 -9.64 -6.10
N ALA A 119 -2.06 -10.95 -5.97
CA ALA A 119 -0.82 -11.54 -5.48
C ALA A 119 0.44 -11.09 -6.26
N PRO A 120 0.51 -11.23 -7.60
CA PRO A 120 1.70 -10.80 -8.35
C PRO A 120 1.87 -9.28 -8.35
N ALA A 121 0.76 -8.52 -8.35
CA ALA A 121 0.79 -7.06 -8.27
C ALA A 121 1.40 -6.56 -6.95
N VAL A 122 0.94 -7.12 -5.83
CA VAL A 122 1.45 -6.79 -4.48
C VAL A 122 2.90 -7.21 -4.32
N ALA A 123 3.28 -8.40 -4.82
CA ALA A 123 4.66 -8.86 -4.77
C ALA A 123 5.62 -7.91 -5.48
N LEU A 124 5.26 -7.45 -6.70
CA LEU A 124 6.09 -6.50 -7.44
C LEU A 124 6.15 -5.12 -6.74
N ALA A 125 5.00 -4.61 -6.28
CA ALA A 125 4.96 -3.33 -5.57
C ALA A 125 5.85 -3.34 -4.31
N LEU A 126 5.79 -4.43 -3.53
CA LEU A 126 6.65 -4.61 -2.36
C LEU A 126 8.14 -4.73 -2.74
N ALA A 127 8.46 -5.47 -3.80
CA ALA A 127 9.84 -5.60 -4.27
C ALA A 127 10.43 -4.23 -4.67
N ILE A 128 9.66 -3.40 -5.38
CA ILE A 128 10.09 -2.04 -5.75
C ILE A 128 10.22 -1.15 -4.51
N GLY A 129 9.28 -1.23 -3.57
CA GLY A 129 9.33 -0.48 -2.31
C GLY A 129 10.61 -0.75 -1.48
N ARG A 130 11.21 -1.94 -1.61
CA ARG A 130 12.49 -2.24 -0.94
C ARG A 130 13.65 -1.38 -1.42
N PHE A 131 13.64 -0.94 -2.68
CA PHE A 131 14.62 0.04 -3.15
C PHE A 131 14.43 1.40 -2.49
N GLY A 132 13.17 1.80 -2.28
CA GLY A 132 12.83 2.99 -1.50
C GLY A 132 13.44 2.93 -0.09
N CYS A 133 13.22 1.83 0.65
CA CYS A 133 13.86 1.60 1.95
C CYS A 133 15.39 1.67 1.84
N LEU A 134 15.99 0.92 0.90
CA LEU A 134 17.44 0.81 0.74
C LEU A 134 18.13 2.16 0.55
N PHE A 135 17.50 3.09 -0.17
CA PHE A 135 18.11 4.40 -0.45
C PHE A 135 17.88 5.44 0.66
N THR A 136 16.79 5.32 1.42
CA THR A 136 16.41 6.32 2.43
C THR A 136 16.68 5.92 3.87
N GLU A 137 16.88 4.65 4.18
CA GLU A 137 17.14 4.19 5.55
C GLU A 137 18.56 4.57 5.99
N LYS A 138 18.70 4.98 7.26
CA LYS A 138 20.01 5.22 7.87
C LYS A 138 20.62 3.87 8.25
N PRO A 139 21.86 3.56 7.85
CA PRO A 139 22.56 2.40 8.38
C PRO A 139 22.93 2.68 9.85
N GLY A 140 22.13 2.15 10.78
CA GLY A 140 22.36 2.23 12.23
C GLY A 140 21.76 3.45 12.89
#